data_AF-A0A2H6EPZ6-F1
#
_entry.id   AF-A0A2H6EPZ6-F1
#
_cell.length_a   1.000
_cell.length_b   1.000
_cell.length_c   1.000
_cell.angle_alpha   90.00
_cell.angle_beta   90.00
_cell.angle_gamma   90.00
#
_symmetry.space_group_name_H-M   'P 1'
#
loop_
_entity.id
_entity.type
_entity.pdbx_description
1 polymer ?
#
loop_
_entity_poly.entity_id
_entity_poly.type
_entity_poly.pdbx_seq_one_letter_code
_entity_poly.pdbx_strand_id
1 'polypeptide(L)'
;MNIQKTRNGKNPAVLSVGRLGVLLLWLTAAFILSGCSSSRLKVAEYEFVYNGDNYVLRSTYSPGNPESHNSLIGRNFVAVDINQDGTMDKVIKGNITLSEAQEIYDYSLGMLEKQGKLNEINKKSKEFIFNKSYYKFSIKSFSSKSGPFNEFTVVNKKPSLYSFKTSIFIDRGADGKLDEILKGGILLEKAQKMYNETISEGLKKSKLVKKEGIILVK
;
A
#
# COMPACT_ATOMS: atom_id res chain seq x y z
N MET A 1 86.52 -8.71 43.08
CA MET A 1 85.82 -8.36 44.33
C MET A 1 84.54 -9.18 44.40
N ASN A 2 84.37 -9.95 45.48
CA ASN A 2 83.18 -10.75 45.80
C ASN A 2 81.92 -9.88 45.94
N ILE A 3 80.72 -10.44 45.69
CA ILE A 3 79.61 -10.64 46.66
C ILE A 3 78.27 -10.98 45.95
N GLN A 4 77.77 -12.19 46.28
CA GLN A 4 76.40 -12.68 46.56
C GLN A 4 75.19 -12.48 45.61
N LYS A 5 74.79 -13.62 45.02
CA LYS A 5 73.53 -14.41 45.22
C LYS A 5 72.32 -13.72 45.90
N THR A 6 71.17 -13.69 45.22
CA THR A 6 69.86 -14.11 45.79
C THR A 6 68.95 -14.74 44.72
N ARG A 7 68.27 -15.82 45.13
CA ARG A 7 67.18 -16.51 44.42
C ARG A 7 65.88 -15.73 44.56
N ASN A 8 65.00 -15.81 43.55
CA ASN A 8 63.53 -15.87 43.63
C ASN A 8 63.04 -16.01 42.18
N GLY A 9 62.09 -16.83 41.77
CA GLY A 9 61.08 -17.65 42.41
C GLY A 9 60.06 -17.89 41.28
N LYS A 10 59.76 -19.15 40.95
CA LYS A 10 58.77 -19.50 39.92
C LYS A 10 57.38 -19.00 40.33
N ASN A 11 56.58 -18.57 39.35
CA ASN A 11 55.19 -19.03 39.23
C ASN A 11 54.71 -18.82 37.78
N PRO A 12 54.33 -19.90 37.06
CA PRO A 12 53.62 -19.75 35.80
C PRO A 12 52.21 -19.22 36.09
N ALA A 13 51.81 -18.17 35.38
CA ALA A 13 50.45 -17.67 35.40
C ALA A 13 49.51 -18.78 34.89
N VAL A 14 48.83 -19.44 35.83
CA VAL A 14 47.67 -20.28 35.54
C VAL A 14 46.57 -19.34 35.08
N LEU A 15 46.49 -19.11 33.76
CA LEU A 15 45.31 -18.56 33.13
C LEU A 15 44.16 -19.51 33.44
N SER A 16 43.28 -19.08 34.35
CA SER A 16 42.16 -19.90 34.79
C SER A 16 41.22 -20.14 33.60
N VAL A 17 41.21 -21.38 33.13
CA VAL A 17 40.35 -21.90 32.06
C VAL A 17 38.86 -21.61 32.34
N GLY A 18 38.50 -21.33 33.60
CA GLY A 18 37.15 -20.96 34.02
C GLY A 18 36.63 -19.60 33.51
N ARG A 19 37.47 -18.62 33.16
CA ARG A 19 36.98 -17.29 32.70
C ARG A 19 36.65 -17.24 31.21
N LEU A 20 37.32 -18.06 30.39
CA LEU A 20 37.05 -18.13 28.95
C LEU A 20 35.74 -18.87 28.64
N GLY A 21 35.44 -19.93 29.41
CA GLY A 21 34.20 -20.71 29.25
C GLY A 21 32.94 -19.90 29.53
N VAL A 22 32.97 -19.01 30.54
CA VAL A 22 31.82 -18.15 30.88
C VAL A 22 31.53 -17.14 29.77
N LEU A 23 32.56 -16.50 29.21
CA LEU A 23 32.41 -15.54 28.11
C LEU A 23 31.85 -16.19 26.84
N LEU A 24 32.30 -17.42 26.52
CA LEU A 24 31.79 -18.19 25.39
C LEU A 24 30.31 -18.58 25.61
N LEU A 25 29.94 -18.97 26.83
CA LEU A 25 28.57 -19.31 27.21
C LEU A 25 27.61 -18.11 27.04
N TRP A 26 28.05 -16.91 27.45
CA TRP A 26 27.28 -15.67 27.28
C TRP A 26 27.14 -15.27 25.81
N LEU A 27 28.17 -15.49 24.97
CA LEU A 27 28.10 -15.23 23.53
C LEU A 27 27.15 -16.20 22.80
N THR A 28 27.14 -17.49 23.18
CA THR A 28 26.16 -18.45 22.65
C THR A 28 24.74 -18.16 23.12
N ALA A 29 24.54 -17.71 24.36
CA ALA A 29 23.22 -17.33 24.87
C ALA A 29 22.65 -16.10 24.13
N ALA A 30 23.49 -15.13 23.78
CA ALA A 30 23.09 -13.96 23.01
C ALA A 30 22.65 -14.31 21.57
N PHE A 31 23.28 -15.32 20.95
CA PHE A 31 22.93 -15.77 19.60
C PHE A 31 21.59 -16.53 19.54
N ILE A 32 21.23 -17.28 20.59
CA ILE A 32 19.95 -18.01 20.65
C ILE A 32 18.77 -17.03 20.89
N LEU A 33 19.03 -15.87 21.49
CA LEU A 33 18.03 -14.82 21.75
C LEU A 33 17.85 -13.83 20.58
N SER A 34 18.55 -14.00 19.47
CA SER A 34 18.29 -13.27 18.21
C SER A 34 17.06 -13.85 17.49
N GLY A 35 15.97 -13.99 18.24
CA GLY A 35 14.72 -14.59 17.81
C GLY A 35 14.17 -13.90 16.58
N CYS A 36 13.92 -14.72 15.56
CA CYS A 36 13.29 -14.37 14.30
C CYS A 36 12.04 -13.52 14.52
N SER A 37 12.11 -12.22 14.18
CA SER A 37 10.92 -11.36 14.08
C SER A 37 10.13 -11.78 12.84
N SER A 38 9.34 -12.84 12.97
CA SER A 38 8.33 -13.20 11.98
C SER A 38 7.30 -12.08 11.94
N SER A 39 7.33 -11.24 10.91
CA SER A 39 6.24 -10.32 10.61
C SER A 39 4.95 -11.13 10.44
N ARG A 40 4.10 -11.10 11.48
CA ARG A 40 2.84 -11.85 11.47
C ARG A 40 1.90 -11.21 10.44
N LEU A 41 1.54 -11.98 9.42
CA LEU A 41 0.45 -11.65 8.51
C LEU A 41 -0.82 -11.43 9.35
N LYS A 42 -1.43 -10.25 9.22
CA LYS A 42 -2.73 -9.94 9.81
C LYS A 42 -3.78 -10.10 8.73
N VAL A 43 -4.82 -10.88 9.04
CA VAL A 43 -5.98 -11.06 8.16
C VAL A 43 -7.22 -10.59 8.91
N ALA A 44 -8.03 -9.78 8.27
CA ALA A 44 -9.35 -9.38 8.74
C ALA A 44 -10.39 -9.76 7.69
N GLU A 45 -11.53 -10.28 8.14
CA GLU A 45 -12.62 -10.70 7.26
C GLU A 45 -13.92 -10.02 7.67
N TYR A 46 -14.74 -9.74 6.67
CA TYR A 46 -16.06 -9.16 6.82
C TYR A 46 -17.04 -9.85 5.88
N GLU A 47 -17.99 -10.56 6.45
CA GLU A 47 -19.06 -11.24 5.70
C GLU A 47 -20.26 -10.31 5.53
N PHE A 48 -20.87 -10.33 4.34
CA PHE A 48 -22.05 -9.51 4.04
C PHE A 48 -22.91 -10.14 2.95
N VAL A 49 -24.16 -9.68 2.87
CA VAL A 49 -25.14 -10.09 1.86
C VAL A 49 -25.35 -8.96 0.86
N TYR A 50 -25.33 -9.27 -0.43
CA TYR A 50 -25.67 -8.35 -1.52
C TYR A 50 -26.54 -9.06 -2.56
N ASN A 51 -27.69 -8.49 -2.90
CA ASN A 51 -28.68 -9.10 -3.81
C ASN A 51 -29.05 -10.57 -3.48
N GLY A 52 -29.04 -10.93 -2.19
CA GLY A 52 -29.39 -12.28 -1.71
C GLY A 52 -28.22 -13.27 -1.67
N ASP A 53 -27.05 -12.92 -2.21
CA ASP A 53 -25.85 -13.75 -2.18
C ASP A 53 -24.90 -13.33 -1.04
N ASN A 54 -24.16 -14.31 -0.52
CA ASN A 54 -23.13 -14.10 0.51
C ASN A 54 -21.77 -13.82 -0.10
N TYR A 55 -21.07 -12.84 0.47
CA TYR A 55 -19.74 -12.41 0.07
C TYR A 55 -18.84 -12.22 1.29
N VAL A 56 -17.53 -12.32 1.06
CA VAL A 56 -16.51 -12.01 2.06
C VAL A 56 -15.57 -10.97 1.52
N LEU A 57 -15.41 -9.87 2.26
CA LEU A 57 -14.31 -8.93 2.08
C LEU A 57 -13.18 -9.31 3.05
N ARG A 58 -12.04 -9.72 2.51
CA ARG A 58 -10.83 -10.08 3.26
C ARG A 58 -9.76 -9.02 3.06
N SER A 59 -9.26 -8.43 4.14
CA SER A 59 -8.08 -7.58 4.14
C SER A 59 -6.88 -8.36 4.65
N THR A 60 -5.85 -8.47 3.82
CA THR A 60 -4.56 -9.07 4.16
C THR A 60 -3.56 -7.94 4.34
N TYR A 61 -2.91 -7.87 5.50
CA TYR A 61 -1.91 -6.86 5.81
C TYR A 61 -0.67 -7.50 6.42
N SER A 62 0.50 -7.17 5.89
CA SER A 62 1.77 -7.59 6.46
C SER A 62 2.68 -6.38 6.67
N PRO A 63 2.97 -5.98 7.93
CA PRO A 63 3.83 -4.83 8.19
C PRO A 63 5.20 -4.99 7.50
N GLY A 64 5.54 -4.08 6.60
CA GLY A 64 6.83 -4.08 5.90
C GLY A 64 6.92 -4.99 4.66
N ASN A 65 5.82 -5.63 4.24
CA ASN A 65 5.76 -6.43 3.01
C ASN A 65 4.73 -5.81 2.02
N PRO A 66 5.07 -5.64 0.73
CA PRO A 66 4.15 -5.12 -0.30
C PRO A 66 2.93 -6.01 -0.60
N GLU A 67 2.80 -7.20 -0.02
CA GLU A 67 1.69 -8.14 -0.26
C GLU A 67 0.37 -7.77 0.46
N SER A 68 0.24 -6.54 0.96
CA SER A 68 -1.01 -6.08 1.57
C SER A 68 -2.06 -5.86 0.48
N HIS A 69 -3.25 -6.45 0.59
CA HIS A 69 -4.30 -6.34 -0.42
C HIS A 69 -5.67 -6.62 0.20
N ASN A 70 -6.72 -6.16 -0.46
CA ASN A 70 -8.10 -6.54 -0.17
C ASN A 70 -8.58 -7.54 -1.22
N SER A 71 -9.38 -8.52 -0.81
CA SER A 71 -10.00 -9.52 -1.68
C SER A 71 -11.50 -9.50 -1.47
N LEU A 72 -12.25 -9.37 -2.56
CA LEU A 72 -13.68 -9.68 -2.58
C LEU A 72 -13.86 -11.13 -3.05
N ILE A 73 -14.45 -11.94 -2.19
CA ILE A 73 -14.64 -13.37 -2.40
C ILE A 73 -16.15 -13.61 -2.52
N GLY A 74 -16.57 -14.06 -3.70
CA GLY A 74 -17.92 -14.58 -3.94
C GLY A 74 -17.90 -16.10 -4.11
N ARG A 75 -19.08 -16.70 -4.28
CA ARG A 75 -19.23 -18.15 -4.43
C ARG A 75 -18.33 -18.77 -5.50
N ASN A 76 -18.23 -18.08 -6.65
CA ASN A 76 -17.51 -18.59 -7.82
C ASN A 76 -16.40 -17.66 -8.33
N PHE A 77 -16.07 -16.58 -7.60
CA PHE A 77 -15.06 -15.63 -8.04
C PHE A 77 -14.23 -15.07 -6.88
N VAL A 78 -13.05 -14.56 -7.22
CA VAL A 78 -12.24 -13.72 -6.33
C VAL A 78 -11.71 -12.54 -7.12
N ALA A 79 -11.95 -11.33 -6.64
CA ALA A 79 -11.39 -10.08 -7.15
C ALA A 79 -10.49 -9.45 -6.09
N VAL A 80 -9.46 -8.73 -6.50
CA VAL A 80 -8.47 -8.14 -5.58
C VAL A 80 -8.23 -6.66 -5.87
N ASP A 81 -8.07 -5.92 -4.78
CA ASP A 81 -7.59 -4.55 -4.68
C ASP A 81 -6.20 -4.63 -4.02
N ILE A 82 -5.17 -4.60 -4.86
CA ILE A 82 -3.76 -4.86 -4.52
C ILE A 82 -3.18 -3.71 -3.71
N ASN A 83 -3.63 -2.47 -3.93
CA ASN A 83 -3.06 -1.29 -3.27
C ASN A 83 -3.93 -0.79 -2.09
N GLN A 84 -5.10 -1.41 -1.88
CA GLN A 84 -6.09 -1.08 -0.87
C GLN A 84 -6.65 0.34 -1.04
N ASP A 85 -6.82 0.80 -2.28
CA ASP A 85 -7.33 2.14 -2.59
C ASP A 85 -8.85 2.22 -2.76
N GLY A 86 -9.54 1.09 -2.64
CA GLY A 86 -10.98 0.98 -2.83
C GLY A 86 -11.39 0.61 -4.25
N THR A 87 -10.44 0.37 -5.15
CA THR A 87 -10.68 -0.05 -6.54
C THR A 87 -10.15 -1.46 -6.78
N MET A 88 -10.97 -2.31 -7.41
CA MET A 88 -10.58 -3.66 -7.80
C MET A 88 -9.66 -3.62 -9.01
N ASP A 89 -8.45 -4.15 -8.88
CA ASP A 89 -7.45 -4.19 -9.96
C ASP A 89 -7.71 -5.34 -10.94
N LYS A 90 -8.08 -6.52 -10.41
CA LYS A 90 -8.24 -7.72 -11.23
C LYS A 90 -9.13 -8.78 -10.59
N VAL A 91 -9.73 -9.62 -11.44
CA VAL A 91 -10.36 -10.89 -11.06
C VAL A 91 -9.30 -11.99 -11.17
N ILE A 92 -8.99 -12.66 -10.06
CA ILE A 92 -7.98 -13.74 -10.02
C ILE A 92 -8.60 -15.14 -10.20
N LYS A 93 -9.92 -15.26 -10.02
CA LYS A 93 -10.66 -16.51 -10.19
C LYS A 93 -12.10 -16.20 -10.57
N GLY A 94 -12.69 -17.03 -11.44
CA GLY A 94 -14.12 -17.00 -11.74
C GLY A 94 -14.51 -16.11 -12.90
N ASN A 95 -15.80 -16.17 -13.25
CA ASN A 95 -16.42 -15.32 -14.26
C ASN A 95 -17.25 -14.25 -13.55
N ILE A 96 -16.64 -13.10 -13.33
CA ILE A 96 -17.30 -11.84 -12.99
C ILE A 96 -16.56 -10.74 -13.73
N THR A 97 -17.26 -9.69 -14.14
CA THR A 97 -16.57 -8.51 -14.67
C THR A 97 -15.96 -7.69 -13.53
N LEU A 98 -14.92 -6.93 -13.82
CA LEU A 98 -14.35 -5.99 -12.84
C LEU A 98 -15.38 -4.96 -12.37
N SER A 99 -16.27 -4.51 -13.27
CA SER A 99 -17.34 -3.56 -12.93
C SER A 99 -18.32 -4.15 -11.92
N GLU A 100 -18.82 -5.37 -12.15
CA GLU A 100 -19.72 -6.04 -11.21
C GLU A 100 -19.04 -6.31 -9.86
N ALA A 101 -17.78 -6.74 -9.87
CA ALA A 101 -17.00 -6.93 -8.64
C ALA A 101 -16.82 -5.60 -7.88
N GLN A 102 -16.59 -4.49 -8.59
CA GLN A 102 -16.47 -3.16 -8.00
C GLN A 102 -17.77 -2.71 -7.33
N GLU A 103 -18.93 -2.97 -7.93
CA GLU A 103 -20.23 -2.59 -7.34
C GLU A 103 -20.48 -3.30 -6.00
N ILE A 104 -20.19 -4.59 -5.93
CA ILE A 104 -20.30 -5.39 -4.70
C ILE A 104 -19.28 -4.90 -3.66
N TYR A 105 -18.06 -4.57 -4.10
CA TYR A 105 -17.02 -4.05 -3.22
C TYR A 105 -17.39 -2.70 -2.62
N ASP A 106 -17.85 -1.75 -3.44
CA ASP A 106 -18.34 -0.43 -3.02
C ASP A 106 -19.44 -0.55 -1.95
N TYR A 107 -20.39 -1.48 -2.15
CA TYR A 107 -21.44 -1.76 -1.16
C TYR A 107 -20.85 -2.16 0.19
N SER A 108 -19.87 -3.08 0.19
CA SER A 108 -19.21 -3.54 1.42
C SER A 108 -18.41 -2.44 2.12
N LEU A 109 -17.71 -1.59 1.37
CA LEU A 109 -16.97 -0.45 1.91
C LEU A 109 -17.93 0.56 2.56
N GLY A 110 -19.07 0.84 1.92
CA GLY A 110 -20.11 1.70 2.50
C GLY A 110 -20.73 1.13 3.78
N MET A 111 -20.83 -0.21 3.90
CA MET A 111 -21.27 -0.86 5.13
C MET A 111 -20.23 -0.74 6.24
N LEU A 112 -18.95 -0.99 5.93
CA LEU A 112 -17.84 -0.85 6.88
C LEU A 112 -17.66 0.59 7.36
N GLU A 113 -17.82 1.58 6.47
CA GLU A 113 -17.79 3.00 6.79
C GLU A 113 -18.89 3.37 7.79
N LYS A 114 -20.14 2.98 7.52
CA LYS A 114 -21.28 3.21 8.43
C LYS A 114 -21.08 2.56 9.81
N GLN A 115 -20.37 1.43 9.87
CA GLN A 115 -20.06 0.73 11.11
C GLN A 115 -18.81 1.27 11.82
N GLY A 116 -18.10 2.25 11.24
CA GLY A 116 -16.84 2.76 11.80
C GLY A 116 -15.71 1.72 11.82
N LYS A 117 -15.77 0.71 10.95
CA LYS A 117 -14.81 -0.41 10.89
C LYS A 117 -13.76 -0.25 9.80
N LEU A 118 -13.90 0.75 8.93
CA LEU A 118 -12.95 1.04 7.87
C LEU A 118 -11.72 1.75 8.45
N ASN A 119 -10.57 1.09 8.42
CA ASN A 119 -9.28 1.69 8.78
C ASN A 119 -8.38 1.69 7.54
N GLU A 120 -8.08 2.87 7.01
CA GLU A 120 -7.11 3.02 5.91
C GLU A 120 -5.70 2.77 6.42
N ILE A 121 -5.11 1.61 6.08
CA ILE A 121 -3.76 1.25 6.51
C ILE A 121 -2.71 1.92 5.61
N ASN A 122 -2.99 2.05 4.30
CA ASN A 122 -2.10 2.67 3.32
C ASN A 122 -2.41 4.16 3.10
N LYS A 123 -2.32 4.97 4.16
CA LYS A 123 -2.48 6.44 4.09
C LYS A 123 -1.35 7.16 3.33
N LYS A 124 -0.43 6.41 2.69
CA LYS A 124 0.81 6.89 2.05
C LYS A 124 0.82 6.74 0.53
N SER A 125 -0.30 6.47 -0.15
CA SER A 125 -0.34 6.77 -1.58
C SER A 125 -0.09 8.27 -1.72
N LYS A 126 1.00 8.65 -2.38
CA LYS A 126 1.33 10.05 -2.63
C LYS A 126 0.18 10.61 -3.47
N GLU A 127 -0.72 11.34 -2.82
CA GLU A 127 -1.90 11.94 -3.43
C GLU A 127 -1.69 13.45 -3.53
N PHE A 128 -1.83 13.98 -4.74
CA PHE A 128 -1.97 15.42 -4.94
C PHE A 128 -3.45 15.75 -5.07
N ILE A 129 -3.94 16.65 -4.22
CA ILE A 129 -5.33 17.12 -4.26
C ILE A 129 -5.38 18.55 -4.78
N PHE A 130 -6.26 18.80 -5.74
CA PHE A 130 -6.57 20.12 -6.25
C PHE A 130 -8.07 20.39 -6.17
N ASN A 131 -8.44 21.49 -5.51
CA ASN A 131 -9.84 21.89 -5.37
C ASN A 131 -10.14 23.05 -6.29
N LYS A 132 -11.20 22.93 -7.11
CA LYS A 132 -11.68 24.02 -7.97
C LYS A 132 -13.20 24.02 -8.07
N SER A 133 -13.82 25.12 -7.68
CA SER A 133 -15.27 25.32 -7.72
C SER A 133 -16.04 24.16 -7.08
N TYR A 134 -16.80 23.41 -7.89
CA TYR A 134 -17.63 22.27 -7.47
C TYR A 134 -16.91 20.92 -7.54
N TYR A 135 -15.63 20.89 -7.90
CA TYR A 135 -14.88 19.65 -8.05
C TYR A 135 -13.72 19.56 -7.07
N LYS A 136 -13.45 18.34 -6.62
CA LYS A 136 -12.17 17.93 -6.03
C LYS A 136 -11.51 17.00 -7.04
N PHE A 137 -10.31 17.35 -7.45
CA PHE A 137 -9.45 16.53 -8.28
C PHE A 137 -8.38 15.90 -7.41
N SER A 138 -8.03 14.66 -7.70
CA SER A 138 -6.82 14.07 -7.13
C SER A 138 -6.06 13.23 -8.14
N ILE A 139 -4.74 13.23 -7.98
CA ILE A 139 -3.82 12.37 -8.70
C ILE A 139 -3.13 11.52 -7.66
N LYS A 140 -3.18 10.20 -7.82
CA LYS A 140 -2.35 9.25 -7.07
C LYS A 140 -1.40 8.58 -8.03
N SER A 141 -0.13 8.48 -7.64
CA SER A 141 0.88 7.76 -8.41
C SER A 141 1.19 6.42 -7.77
N PHE A 142 1.25 5.40 -8.61
CA PHE A 142 1.51 4.03 -8.24
C PHE A 142 2.74 3.50 -8.98
N SER A 143 3.32 2.42 -8.45
CA SER A 143 4.41 1.69 -9.10
C SER A 143 4.02 0.23 -9.18
N SER A 144 4.10 -0.36 -10.37
CA SER A 144 3.77 -1.75 -10.65
C SER A 144 4.91 -2.44 -11.39
N LYS A 145 4.81 -3.76 -11.59
CA LYS A 145 5.78 -4.52 -12.40
C LYS A 145 5.84 -4.05 -13.86
N SER A 146 4.75 -3.50 -14.39
CA SER A 146 4.66 -2.94 -15.75
C SER A 146 5.13 -1.49 -15.85
N GLY A 147 5.55 -0.87 -14.75
CA GLY A 147 5.94 0.53 -14.68
C GLY A 147 5.03 1.37 -13.78
N PRO A 148 5.34 2.67 -13.64
CA PRO A 148 4.49 3.59 -12.90
C PRO A 148 3.21 3.92 -13.68
N PHE A 149 2.14 4.18 -12.96
CA PHE A 149 0.88 4.65 -13.51
C PHE A 149 0.25 5.67 -12.57
N ASN A 150 -0.69 6.45 -13.08
CA ASN A 150 -1.46 7.40 -12.29
C ASN A 150 -2.94 7.05 -12.31
N GLU A 151 -3.58 7.21 -11.15
CA GLU A 151 -5.03 7.33 -11.05
C GLU A 151 -5.40 8.81 -10.97
N PHE A 152 -6.34 9.22 -11.80
CA PHE A 152 -6.96 10.53 -11.74
C PHE A 152 -8.42 10.42 -11.29
N THR A 153 -8.74 11.04 -10.17
CA THR A 153 -10.08 11.02 -9.59
C THR A 153 -10.72 12.41 -9.64
N VAL A 154 -11.96 12.47 -10.13
CA VAL A 154 -12.81 13.66 -10.16
C VAL A 154 -14.01 13.44 -9.27
N VAL A 155 -14.13 14.22 -8.19
CA VAL A 155 -15.29 14.20 -7.29
C VAL A 155 -16.11 15.46 -7.49
N ASN A 156 -17.38 15.30 -7.88
CA ASN A 156 -18.36 16.38 -7.87
C ASN A 156 -18.88 16.59 -6.44
N LYS A 157 -18.64 17.76 -5.86
CA LYS A 157 -19.06 18.14 -4.51
C LYS A 157 -20.57 18.42 -4.41
N LYS A 158 -21.24 18.65 -5.54
CA LYS A 158 -22.68 18.88 -5.63
C LYS A 158 -23.28 18.02 -6.75
N PRO A 159 -23.33 16.69 -6.58
CA PRO A 159 -23.92 15.83 -7.58
C PRO A 159 -25.43 16.11 -7.69
N SER A 160 -25.93 16.28 -8.91
CA SER A 160 -27.35 16.21 -9.24
C SER A 160 -27.75 14.77 -9.54
N LEU A 161 -29.06 14.51 -9.63
CA LEU A 161 -29.66 13.20 -10.00
C LEU A 161 -29.08 12.60 -11.29
N TYR A 162 -28.56 13.43 -12.20
CA TYR A 162 -28.05 13.00 -13.51
C TYR A 162 -26.52 13.10 -13.63
N SER A 163 -25.82 13.42 -12.53
CA SER A 163 -24.36 13.57 -12.55
C SER A 163 -23.68 12.58 -11.60
N PHE A 164 -22.60 11.97 -12.08
CA PHE A 164 -21.78 11.07 -11.27
C PHE A 164 -21.13 11.83 -10.12
N LYS A 165 -21.20 11.25 -8.91
CA LYS A 165 -20.49 11.78 -7.73
C LYS A 165 -18.98 11.69 -7.89
N THR A 166 -18.49 10.59 -8.47
CA THR A 166 -17.07 10.31 -8.67
C THR A 166 -16.83 9.75 -10.07
N SER A 167 -15.73 10.14 -10.70
CA SER A 167 -15.21 9.51 -11.91
C SER A 167 -13.72 9.22 -11.74
N ILE A 168 -13.26 8.07 -12.20
CA ILE A 168 -11.90 7.56 -11.99
C ILE A 168 -11.32 7.15 -13.34
N PHE A 169 -10.09 7.58 -13.60
CA PHE A 169 -9.38 7.38 -14.86
C PHE A 169 -7.96 6.90 -14.60
N ILE A 170 -7.38 6.17 -15.56
CA ILE A 170 -6.01 5.64 -15.48
C ILE A 170 -5.16 6.22 -16.59
N ASP A 171 -3.95 6.66 -16.22
CA ASP A 171 -2.81 6.93 -17.10
C ASP A 171 -1.78 5.82 -16.84
N ARG A 172 -1.75 4.81 -17.72
CA ARG A 172 -0.97 3.56 -17.55
C ARG A 172 0.53 3.79 -17.65
N GLY A 173 0.96 4.85 -18.33
CA GLY A 173 2.37 5.21 -18.50
C GLY A 173 2.87 6.26 -17.52
N ALA A 174 1.97 6.82 -16.69
CA ALA A 174 2.20 8.05 -15.96
C ALA A 174 2.74 9.19 -16.87
N ASP A 175 2.37 9.23 -18.15
CA ASP A 175 2.91 10.16 -19.15
C ASP A 175 2.08 11.45 -19.29
N GLY A 176 0.98 11.53 -18.54
CA GLY A 176 0.00 12.61 -18.57
C GLY A 176 -1.18 12.36 -19.50
N LYS A 177 -1.32 11.18 -20.12
CA LYS A 177 -2.47 10.81 -20.96
C LYS A 177 -3.33 9.76 -20.27
N LEU A 178 -4.62 9.99 -20.20
CA LEU A 178 -5.59 9.03 -19.69
C LEU A 178 -5.90 7.99 -20.78
N ASP A 179 -5.74 6.72 -20.44
CA ASP A 179 -5.97 5.58 -21.32
C ASP A 179 -7.34 4.92 -21.09
N GLU A 180 -7.87 5.01 -19.86
CA GLU A 180 -9.02 4.24 -19.43
C GLU A 180 -9.93 5.00 -18.47
N ILE A 181 -11.23 4.69 -18.56
CA ILE A 181 -12.25 5.09 -17.59
C ILE A 181 -12.57 3.87 -16.73
N LEU A 182 -12.24 3.93 -15.44
CA LEU A 182 -12.62 2.87 -14.48
C LEU A 182 -14.04 3.10 -13.93
N LYS A 183 -14.41 4.36 -13.72
CA LYS A 183 -15.68 4.71 -13.09
C LYS A 183 -16.22 6.06 -13.55
N GLY A 184 -17.54 6.18 -13.57
CA GLY A 184 -18.26 7.43 -13.86
C GLY A 184 -18.48 7.66 -15.35
N GLY A 185 -19.13 8.77 -15.70
CA GLY A 185 -19.51 9.07 -17.09
C GLY A 185 -19.03 10.41 -17.60
N ILE A 186 -17.94 10.95 -17.04
CA ILE A 186 -17.23 12.04 -17.69
C ILE A 186 -16.47 11.44 -18.88
N LEU A 187 -16.73 11.98 -20.09
CA LEU A 187 -16.03 11.56 -21.30
C LEU A 187 -14.50 11.73 -21.16
N LEU A 188 -13.73 10.77 -21.68
CA LEU A 188 -12.28 10.71 -21.55
C LEU A 188 -11.60 12.02 -22.00
N GLU A 189 -12.03 12.60 -23.12
CA GLU A 189 -11.49 13.87 -23.65
C GLU A 189 -11.70 15.05 -22.69
N LYS A 190 -12.84 15.09 -22.00
CA LYS A 190 -13.14 16.10 -20.99
C LYS A 190 -12.33 15.87 -19.72
N ALA A 191 -12.21 14.61 -19.30
CA ALA A 191 -11.36 14.22 -18.19
C ALA A 191 -9.88 14.56 -18.45
N GLN A 192 -9.39 14.35 -19.68
CA GLN A 192 -8.02 14.67 -20.07
C GLN A 192 -7.72 16.16 -19.91
N LYS A 193 -8.65 17.04 -20.26
CA LYS A 193 -8.50 18.50 -20.05
C LYS A 193 -8.38 18.83 -18.55
N MET A 194 -9.21 18.22 -17.72
CA MET A 194 -9.17 18.40 -16.26
C MET A 194 -7.88 17.82 -15.66
N TYR A 195 -7.39 16.70 -16.20
CA TYR A 195 -6.16 16.06 -15.77
C TYR A 195 -4.94 16.92 -16.09
N ASN A 196 -4.86 17.46 -17.31
CA ASN A 196 -3.80 18.39 -17.72
C ASN A 196 -3.74 19.64 -16.85
N GLU A 197 -4.90 20.21 -16.50
CA GLU A 197 -4.98 21.34 -15.58
C GLU A 197 -4.46 20.95 -14.19
N THR A 198 -4.89 19.80 -13.67
CA THR A 198 -4.48 19.30 -12.36
C THR A 198 -2.98 19.02 -12.31
N ILE A 199 -2.42 18.43 -13.37
CA ILE A 199 -0.97 18.22 -13.53
C ILE A 199 -0.24 19.55 -13.48
N SER A 200 -0.69 20.53 -14.27
CA SER A 200 -0.06 21.85 -14.35
C SER A 200 -0.01 22.53 -12.97
N GLU A 201 -1.11 22.48 -12.23
CA GLU A 201 -1.19 23.00 -10.86
C GLU A 201 -0.29 22.22 -9.88
N GLY A 202 -0.22 20.90 -10.02
CA GLY A 202 0.64 20.05 -9.19
C GLY A 202 2.13 20.29 -9.42
N LEU A 203 2.55 20.48 -10.68
CA LEU A 203 3.91 20.83 -11.06
C LEU A 203 4.28 22.24 -10.55
N LYS A 204 3.39 23.22 -10.74
CA LYS A 204 3.57 24.59 -10.24
C LYS A 204 3.76 24.64 -8.72
N LYS A 205 3.00 23.82 -7.98
CA LYS A 205 3.10 23.69 -6.51
C LYS A 205 4.23 22.77 -6.06
N SER A 206 5.04 22.25 -6.98
CA SER A 206 6.11 21.29 -6.70
C SER A 206 5.63 20.03 -5.95
N LYS A 207 4.35 19.68 -6.07
CA LYS A 207 3.72 18.47 -5.51
C LYS A 207 3.73 17.30 -6.49
N LEU A 208 3.82 17.59 -7.78
CA LEU A 208 4.18 16.62 -8.80
C LEU A 208 5.62 16.86 -9.25
N VAL A 209 6.21 15.83 -9.84
CA VAL A 209 7.50 15.88 -10.52
C VAL A 209 7.35 15.25 -11.90
N LYS A 210 7.98 15.86 -12.90
CA LYS A 210 8.12 15.27 -14.24
C LYS A 210 9.58 14.92 -14.48
N LYS A 211 9.88 13.64 -14.75
CA LYS A 211 11.23 13.14 -15.10
C LYS A 211 11.09 12.15 -16.25
N GLU A 212 11.88 12.34 -17.30
CA GLU A 212 11.91 11.40 -18.44
C GLU A 212 10.53 11.11 -19.06
N GLY A 213 9.66 12.13 -19.09
CA GLY A 213 8.28 11.99 -19.56
C GLY A 213 7.28 11.50 -18.52
N ILE A 214 7.73 10.89 -17.42
CA ILE A 214 6.91 10.34 -16.34
C ILE A 214 6.55 11.42 -15.32
N ILE A 215 5.27 11.49 -14.94
CA ILE A 215 4.68 12.43 -13.99
C ILE A 215 4.28 11.67 -12.73
N LEU A 216 4.91 11.98 -11.60
CA LEU A 216 4.64 11.34 -10.31
C LEU A 216 4.31 12.36 -9.23
N VAL A 217 3.48 11.97 -8.27
CA VAL A 217 3.29 12.71 -7.03
C VAL A 217 4.53 12.54 -6.14
N LYS A 218 4.98 13.63 -5.50
CA LYS A 218 6.16 13.67 -4.63
C LYS A 218 5.93 13.08 -3.25
#